data_AF-A0A369M0J6-F1
#
_entry.id   AF-A0A369M0J6-F1
#
_cell.length_a   1.000
_cell.length_b   1.000
_cell.length_c   1.000
_cell.angle_alpha   90.00
_cell.angle_beta   90.00
_cell.angle_gamma   90.00
#
_symmetry.space_group_name_H-M   'P 1'
#
loop_
_entity.id
_entity.type
_entity.pdbx_description
1 polymer ?
#
loop_
_entity_poly.entity_id
_entity_poly.type
_entity_poly.pdbx_seq_one_letter_code
_entity_poly.pdbx_strand_id
1 'polypeptide(L)'
;MSGSNQRKAFSIDRAALLKTGKVELGLWTDAYIDALSNSLDNLSILTGCEPLQKGRVIAVRQTDQGRLFSAFKSSLYHGKYDDMQNIDRFLTKIVPAHHSYEPIRGETILFLFVGVSKLVYDNLVTFTSGRPSRIAGGRHHTVPWGIEAPCKLAKDDVYIRENMQRVQNVVDLMQSGDLTKDKKIRLEMAINELPVNHIMAPFMLEFSEETLVTKVFKQRLWERASHKRASFDIVRNMWECCLELDAAKYQTLYDYHGPQNTIWTDLMRTLRNEQTTLYDLLVKQDIPSTVENGTISADCSLKVYELLMMYAEKSVDGI
;
A
#
# COMPACT_ATOMS: atom_id res chain seq x y z
N MET A 1 -32.47 14.87 21.81
CA MET A 1 -31.26 14.91 22.67
C MET A 1 -30.07 14.52 21.80
N SER A 2 -29.49 15.51 21.11
CA SER A 2 -28.31 15.32 20.26
C SER A 2 -27.08 15.37 21.15
N GLY A 3 -26.50 14.21 21.46
CA GLY A 3 -25.16 14.16 22.01
C GLY A 3 -24.22 14.78 20.99
N SER A 4 -23.68 15.96 21.30
CA SER A 4 -22.56 16.53 20.56
C SER A 4 -21.37 15.61 20.78
N ASN A 5 -21.20 14.61 19.92
CA ASN A 5 -19.93 13.91 19.79
C ASN A 5 -18.91 14.98 19.40
N GLN A 6 -18.11 15.42 20.37
CA GLN A 6 -17.00 16.33 20.12
C GLN A 6 -16.04 15.58 19.20
N ARG A 7 -16.12 15.89 17.91
CA ARG A 7 -15.20 15.39 16.91
C ARG A 7 -13.79 15.83 17.30
N LYS A 8 -12.86 14.89 17.39
CA LYS A 8 -11.46 15.19 17.65
C LYS A 8 -10.86 15.80 16.38
N ALA A 9 -10.26 16.99 16.50
CA ALA A 9 -9.55 17.62 15.40
C ALA A 9 -8.42 16.69 14.91
N PHE A 10 -8.27 16.56 13.60
CA PHE A 10 -7.20 15.78 13.00
C PHE A 10 -5.87 16.51 13.14
N SER A 11 -4.84 15.79 13.57
CA SER A 11 -3.46 16.27 13.61
C SER A 11 -2.54 15.16 13.15
N ILE A 12 -1.56 15.50 12.31
CA ILE A 12 -0.55 14.55 11.87
C ILE A 12 0.27 14.12 13.09
N ASP A 13 0.29 12.82 13.35
CA ASP A 13 1.12 12.19 14.37
C ASP A 13 2.58 12.15 13.90
N ARG A 14 3.40 13.06 14.45
CA ARG A 14 4.83 13.16 14.19
C ARG A 14 5.60 11.92 14.65
N ALA A 15 5.21 11.32 15.78
CA ALA A 15 5.87 10.12 16.28
C ALA A 15 5.67 8.95 15.30
N ALA A 16 4.49 8.86 14.69
CA ALA A 16 4.22 7.88 13.64
C ALA A 16 5.08 8.08 12.37
N LEU A 17 5.41 9.33 12.01
CA LEU A 17 6.32 9.63 10.88
C LEU A 17 7.74 9.07 11.11
N LEU A 18 8.22 9.17 12.35
CA LEU A 18 9.58 8.81 12.75
C LEU A 18 9.72 7.39 13.30
N LYS A 19 8.61 6.63 13.40
CA LYS A 19 8.55 5.31 14.05
C LYS A 19 9.59 4.30 13.56
N THR A 20 10.02 4.39 12.30
CA THR A 20 11.03 3.46 11.75
C THR A 20 12.45 3.75 12.26
N GLY A 21 12.70 4.93 12.82
CA GLY A 21 14.03 5.40 13.23
C GLY A 21 15.01 5.60 12.07
N LYS A 22 14.54 5.56 10.82
CA LYS A 22 15.34 5.73 9.60
C LYS A 22 15.22 7.12 9.01
N VAL A 23 14.25 7.90 9.45
CA VAL A 23 13.89 9.18 8.85
C VAL A 23 14.35 10.29 9.78
N GLU A 24 15.09 11.24 9.24
CA GLU A 24 15.44 12.49 9.90
C GLU A 24 14.78 13.63 9.11
N LEU A 25 13.96 14.43 9.78
CA LEU A 25 13.30 15.60 9.20
C LEU A 25 14.00 16.88 9.69
N GLY A 26 14.08 17.88 8.82
CA GLY A 26 14.60 19.18 9.19
C GLY A 26 13.68 19.93 10.14
N LEU A 27 14.25 20.75 11.03
CA LEU A 27 13.50 21.57 11.99
C LEU A 27 12.50 22.53 11.32
N TRP A 28 12.79 22.96 10.09
CA TRP A 28 11.90 23.83 9.32
C TRP A 28 10.58 23.14 8.92
N THR A 29 10.50 21.81 9.00
CA THR A 29 9.32 21.05 8.58
C THR A 29 8.19 21.11 9.59
N ASP A 30 8.45 21.43 10.86
CA ASP A 30 7.43 21.42 11.90
C ASP A 30 6.28 22.37 11.61
N ALA A 31 6.59 23.61 11.24
CA ALA A 31 5.58 24.60 10.87
C ALA A 31 4.76 24.16 9.64
N TYR A 32 5.37 23.45 8.70
CA TYR A 32 4.67 22.92 7.52
C TYR A 32 3.77 21.74 7.87
N ILE A 33 4.19 20.87 8.79
CA ILE A 33 3.37 19.75 9.29
C ILE A 33 2.14 20.28 10.03
N ASP A 34 2.29 21.34 10.85
CA ASP A 34 1.15 21.97 11.52
C ASP A 34 0.19 22.61 10.52
N ALA A 35 0.71 23.34 9.52
CA ALA A 35 -0.11 23.91 8.46
C ALA A 35 -0.86 22.85 7.64
N LEU A 36 -0.22 21.71 7.35
CA LEU A 36 -0.85 20.57 6.69
C LEU A 36 -1.93 19.94 7.56
N SER A 37 -1.67 19.77 8.86
CA SER A 37 -2.65 19.24 9.82
C SER A 37 -3.91 20.09 9.85
N ASN A 38 -3.75 21.41 10.00
CA ASN A 38 -4.87 22.36 10.00
C ASN A 38 -5.64 22.33 8.68
N SER A 39 -4.94 22.21 7.55
CA SER A 39 -5.58 22.15 6.23
C SER A 39 -6.39 20.86 6.04
N LEU A 40 -5.87 19.72 6.49
CA LEU A 40 -6.56 18.43 6.44
C LEU A 40 -7.78 18.40 7.36
N ASP A 41 -7.68 18.95 8.56
CA ASP A 41 -8.81 19.05 9.48
C ASP A 41 -9.92 19.92 8.89
N ASN A 42 -9.57 21.09 8.34
CA ASN A 42 -10.52 21.97 7.65
C ASN A 42 -11.20 21.28 6.46
N LEU A 43 -10.44 20.60 5.59
CA LEU A 43 -10.99 19.85 4.47
C LEU A 43 -11.96 18.77 4.93
N SER A 44 -11.62 18.11 6.04
CA SER A 44 -12.45 17.08 6.61
C SER A 44 -13.75 17.62 7.19
N ILE A 45 -13.74 18.80 7.81
CA ILE A 45 -14.96 19.49 8.27
C ILE A 45 -15.84 19.84 7.07
N LEU A 46 -15.26 20.34 5.99
CA LEU A 46 -16.00 20.79 4.80
C LEU A 46 -16.58 19.65 3.97
N THR A 47 -15.89 18.50 3.90
CA THR A 47 -16.27 17.38 3.02
C THR A 47 -16.88 16.19 3.76
N GLY A 48 -16.77 16.15 5.09
CA GLY A 48 -17.14 14.98 5.89
C GLY A 48 -16.19 13.78 5.74
N CYS A 49 -15.14 13.88 4.93
CA CYS A 49 -14.15 12.82 4.77
C CYS A 49 -13.10 12.91 5.88
N GLU A 50 -13.05 11.93 6.79
CA GLU A 50 -12.06 11.91 7.88
C GLU A 50 -10.69 11.39 7.37
N PRO A 51 -9.60 12.18 7.51
CA PRO A 51 -8.28 11.72 7.14
C PRO A 51 -7.80 10.64 8.08
N LEU A 52 -7.17 9.61 7.52
CA LEU A 52 -6.66 8.48 8.29
C LEU A 52 -5.15 8.34 8.10
N GLN A 53 -4.39 8.41 9.19
CA GLN A 53 -2.94 8.25 9.16
C GLN A 53 -2.47 6.85 9.57
N LYS A 54 -1.56 6.28 8.78
CA LYS A 54 -0.70 5.15 9.17
C LYS A 54 0.75 5.50 8.88
N GLY A 55 1.52 5.70 9.96
CA GLY A 55 2.91 6.15 9.87
C GLY A 55 3.07 7.35 8.93
N ARG A 56 3.78 7.17 7.82
CA ARG A 56 4.11 8.19 6.81
C ARG A 56 3.07 8.39 5.70
N VAL A 57 1.93 7.71 5.78
CA VAL A 57 0.86 7.73 4.77
C VAL A 57 -0.42 8.20 5.42
N ILE A 58 -1.14 9.09 4.75
CA ILE A 58 -2.44 9.59 5.18
C ILE A 58 -3.43 9.36 4.04
N ALA A 59 -4.48 8.57 4.26
CA ALA A 59 -5.60 8.50 3.34
C ALA A 59 -6.46 9.76 3.55
N VAL A 60 -6.52 10.61 2.54
CA VAL A 60 -7.22 11.91 2.60
C VAL A 60 -8.66 11.77 2.16
N ARG A 61 -8.90 10.94 1.14
CA ARG A 61 -10.23 10.76 0.53
C ARG A 61 -10.34 9.38 -0.08
N GLN A 62 -11.48 8.74 0.14
CA GLN A 62 -11.96 7.59 -0.62
C GLN A 62 -13.22 7.99 -1.36
N THR A 63 -13.34 7.57 -2.61
CA THR A 63 -14.50 7.86 -3.47
C THR A 63 -15.69 6.97 -3.14
N ASP A 64 -15.47 5.67 -2.95
CA ASP A 64 -16.52 4.69 -2.62
C ASP A 64 -16.67 4.46 -1.11
N GLN A 65 -17.13 5.47 -0.39
CA GLN A 65 -17.41 5.33 1.05
C GLN A 65 -18.59 4.40 1.28
N GLY A 66 -18.42 3.42 2.18
CA GLY A 66 -19.49 2.47 2.52
C GLY A 66 -19.88 1.50 1.39
N ARG A 67 -19.04 1.38 0.34
CA ARG A 67 -19.28 0.49 -0.83
C ARG A 67 -20.53 0.82 -1.63
N LEU A 68 -21.07 2.03 -1.53
CA LEU A 68 -22.36 2.39 -2.14
C LEU A 68 -22.32 2.37 -3.66
N PHE A 69 -21.28 2.95 -4.28
CA PHE A 69 -21.14 2.96 -5.74
C PHE A 69 -20.71 1.59 -6.25
N SER A 70 -19.86 0.88 -5.52
CA SER A 70 -19.53 -0.51 -5.84
C SER A 70 -20.77 -1.41 -5.80
N ALA A 71 -21.67 -1.25 -4.84
CA ALA A 71 -22.93 -1.98 -4.75
C ALA A 71 -23.81 -1.73 -5.98
N PHE A 72 -24.00 -0.46 -6.31
CA PHE A 72 -24.76 -0.04 -7.48
C PHE A 72 -24.18 -0.62 -8.78
N LYS A 73 -22.87 -0.47 -9.01
CA LYS A 73 -22.20 -1.02 -10.21
C LYS A 73 -22.29 -2.56 -10.25
N SER A 74 -22.12 -3.22 -9.11
CA SER A 74 -22.25 -4.68 -8.99
C SER A 74 -23.65 -5.17 -9.32
N SER A 75 -24.68 -4.39 -8.96
CA SER A 75 -26.07 -4.71 -9.27
C SER A 75 -26.35 -4.62 -10.77
N LEU A 76 -25.83 -3.60 -11.45
CA LEU A 76 -25.92 -3.45 -12.90
C LEU A 76 -25.19 -4.58 -13.62
N TYR A 77 -23.99 -4.93 -13.15
CA TYR A 77 -23.19 -6.03 -13.70
C TYR A 77 -23.94 -7.38 -13.67
N HIS A 78 -24.76 -7.62 -12.64
CA HIS A 78 -25.57 -8.83 -12.51
C HIS A 78 -27.04 -8.68 -12.95
N GLY A 79 -27.44 -7.52 -13.50
CA GLY A 79 -28.84 -7.26 -13.89
C GLY A 79 -29.84 -7.27 -12.73
N LYS A 80 -29.40 -6.98 -11.50
CA LYS A 80 -30.20 -6.99 -10.26
C LYS A 80 -30.72 -5.61 -9.91
N TYR A 81 -31.61 -5.09 -10.75
CA TYR A 81 -32.17 -3.74 -10.63
C TYR A 81 -33.07 -3.53 -9.41
N ASP A 82 -33.58 -4.61 -8.83
CA ASP A 82 -34.43 -4.66 -7.64
C ASP A 82 -33.66 -4.58 -6.31
N ASP A 83 -32.34 -4.84 -6.34
CA ASP A 83 -31.49 -4.93 -5.15
C ASP A 83 -30.13 -4.24 -5.38
N MET A 84 -30.19 -2.94 -5.69
CA MET A 84 -29.00 -2.12 -6.03
C MET A 84 -28.18 -1.67 -4.82
N GLN A 85 -28.76 -1.73 -3.62
CA GLN A 85 -28.13 -1.26 -2.38
C GLN A 85 -27.34 -2.36 -1.66
N ASN A 86 -27.26 -3.55 -2.23
CA ASN A 86 -26.56 -4.69 -1.64
C ASN A 86 -25.03 -4.51 -1.69
N ILE A 87 -24.48 -3.96 -0.60
CA ILE A 87 -23.05 -3.69 -0.42
C ILE A 87 -22.16 -4.94 -0.36
N ASP A 88 -22.76 -6.11 -0.11
CA ASP A 88 -22.03 -7.36 0.03
C ASP A 88 -21.97 -8.15 -1.29
N ARG A 89 -22.80 -7.79 -2.29
CA ARG A 89 -22.82 -8.45 -3.60
C ARG A 89 -21.45 -8.47 -4.26
N PHE A 90 -20.72 -7.35 -4.18
CA PHE A 90 -19.38 -7.25 -4.73
C PHE A 90 -18.47 -8.33 -4.10
N LEU A 91 -18.42 -8.38 -2.77
CA LEU A 91 -17.51 -9.27 -2.02
C LEU A 91 -17.91 -10.75 -2.09
N THR A 92 -19.21 -11.04 -2.11
CA THR A 92 -19.71 -12.42 -2.01
C THR A 92 -19.98 -13.09 -3.36
N LYS A 93 -20.13 -12.32 -4.44
CA LYS A 93 -20.46 -12.85 -5.77
C LYS A 93 -19.41 -12.51 -6.83
N ILE A 94 -18.93 -11.27 -6.88
CA ILE A 94 -18.05 -10.83 -7.98
C ILE A 94 -16.60 -11.22 -7.72
N VAL A 95 -16.07 -10.93 -6.51
CA VAL A 95 -14.69 -11.29 -6.17
C VAL A 95 -14.45 -12.82 -6.23
N PRO A 96 -15.32 -13.67 -5.65
CA PRO A 96 -15.11 -15.13 -5.66
C PRO A 96 -15.19 -15.75 -7.05
N ALA A 97 -16.02 -15.19 -7.93
CA ALA A 97 -16.18 -15.66 -9.29
C ALA A 97 -15.01 -15.25 -10.21
N HIS A 98 -13.99 -14.54 -9.69
CA HIS A 98 -12.90 -13.97 -10.47
C HIS A 98 -13.37 -13.13 -11.67
N HIS A 99 -14.55 -12.51 -11.54
CA HIS A 99 -15.07 -11.59 -12.54
C HIS A 99 -14.20 -10.33 -12.59
N SER A 100 -14.32 -9.59 -13.70
CA SER A 100 -13.65 -8.31 -13.86
C SER A 100 -14.02 -7.37 -12.70
N TYR A 101 -13.02 -6.75 -12.06
CA TYR A 101 -13.17 -5.78 -10.97
C TYR A 101 -13.81 -4.45 -11.39
N GLU A 102 -14.64 -4.45 -12.44
CA GLU A 102 -15.38 -3.30 -12.95
C GLU A 102 -16.15 -2.54 -11.86
N PRO A 103 -16.77 -3.19 -10.84
CA PRO A 103 -17.51 -2.45 -9.83
C PRO A 103 -16.65 -1.50 -9.00
N ILE A 104 -15.39 -1.84 -8.75
CA ILE A 104 -14.42 -0.97 -8.07
C ILE A 104 -13.53 -0.22 -9.07
N ARG A 105 -13.66 -0.51 -10.37
CA ARG A 105 -12.92 0.20 -11.41
C ARG A 105 -13.44 1.63 -11.51
N GLY A 106 -12.53 2.58 -11.31
CA GLY A 106 -12.84 4.01 -11.22
C GLY A 106 -13.02 4.53 -9.80
N GLU A 107 -13.14 3.65 -8.81
CA GLU A 107 -13.05 4.07 -7.40
C GLU A 107 -11.58 4.23 -7.04
N THR A 108 -11.27 5.35 -6.41
CA THR A 108 -9.93 5.78 -6.02
C THR A 108 -9.81 6.10 -4.53
N ILE A 109 -8.58 5.94 -4.03
CA ILE A 109 -8.13 6.51 -2.76
C ILE A 109 -7.01 7.51 -3.05
N LEU A 110 -7.16 8.70 -2.48
CA LEU A 110 -6.15 9.76 -2.48
C LEU A 110 -5.30 9.65 -1.21
N PHE A 111 -4.01 9.38 -1.38
CA PHE A 111 -3.06 9.33 -0.29
C PHE A 111 -2.14 10.55 -0.31
N LEU A 112 -1.92 11.15 0.86
CA LEU A 112 -0.86 12.11 1.14
C LEU A 112 0.32 11.39 1.79
N PHE A 113 1.52 11.63 1.25
CA PHE A 113 2.76 11.03 1.72
C PHE A 113 3.61 12.09 2.41
N VAL A 114 4.02 11.84 3.66
CA VAL A 114 4.81 12.78 4.47
C VAL A 114 6.05 12.06 4.99
N GLY A 115 7.24 12.66 4.82
CA GLY A 115 8.49 12.01 5.23
C GLY A 115 8.93 10.86 4.30
N VAL A 116 8.54 10.91 3.02
CA VAL A 116 8.82 9.85 2.04
C VAL A 116 9.93 10.29 1.08
N SER A 117 10.88 9.38 0.83
CA SER A 117 12.01 9.64 -0.05
C SER A 117 11.65 9.68 -1.53
N LYS A 118 12.45 10.41 -2.31
CA LYS A 118 12.30 10.48 -3.77
C LYS A 118 12.31 9.11 -4.44
N LEU A 119 13.18 8.20 -3.97
CA LEU A 119 13.24 6.83 -4.47
C LEU A 119 11.89 6.11 -4.36
N VAL A 120 11.17 6.29 -3.24
CA VAL A 120 9.85 5.66 -3.06
C VAL A 120 8.81 6.35 -3.93
N TYR A 121 8.84 7.68 -4.04
CA TYR A 121 7.98 8.44 -4.95
C TYR A 121 8.10 7.94 -6.40
N ASP A 122 9.32 7.87 -6.94
CA ASP A 122 9.59 7.44 -8.32
C ASP A 122 9.07 6.01 -8.57
N ASN A 123 9.06 5.17 -7.54
CA ASN A 123 8.54 3.80 -7.61
C ASN A 123 7.01 3.72 -7.57
N LEU A 124 6.34 4.63 -6.86
CA LEU A 124 4.89 4.61 -6.66
C LEU A 124 4.13 5.35 -7.75
N VAL A 125 4.70 6.42 -8.29
CA VAL A 125 4.05 7.26 -9.31
C VAL A 125 3.64 6.47 -10.56
N THR A 126 4.37 5.40 -10.88
CA THR A 126 4.11 4.52 -12.03
C THR A 126 2.80 3.71 -11.91
N PHE A 127 2.23 3.61 -10.71
CA PHE A 127 0.97 2.89 -10.46
C PHE A 127 -0.23 3.82 -10.28
N THR A 128 -0.04 5.13 -10.39
CA THR A 128 -1.12 6.10 -10.14
C THR A 128 -2.20 6.05 -11.21
N SER A 129 -3.44 6.32 -10.80
CA SER A 129 -4.60 6.35 -11.69
C SER A 129 -4.93 7.79 -12.01
N GLY A 130 -4.76 8.19 -13.27
CA GLY A 130 -4.92 9.58 -13.73
C GLY A 130 -3.58 10.26 -14.02
N ARG A 131 -3.61 11.55 -14.40
CA ARG A 131 -2.37 12.36 -14.39
C ARG A 131 -1.97 12.49 -12.93
N PRO A 132 -0.76 12.09 -12.51
CA PRO A 132 -0.32 12.38 -11.16
C PRO A 132 -0.52 13.87 -10.98
N SER A 133 -1.36 14.26 -10.02
CA SER A 133 -1.46 15.63 -9.55
C SER A 133 -0.13 15.92 -8.89
N ARG A 134 0.89 16.14 -9.73
CA ARG A 134 2.15 16.73 -9.35
C ARG A 134 1.78 18.15 -8.98
N ILE A 135 1.29 18.34 -7.76
CA ILE A 135 1.15 19.66 -7.14
C ILE A 135 2.56 20.10 -6.75
N ALA A 136 3.42 20.17 -7.76
CA ALA A 136 4.83 20.51 -7.68
C ALA A 136 5.09 21.41 -8.90
N GLY A 137 4.55 22.62 -8.84
CA GLY A 137 4.92 23.77 -9.68
C GLY A 137 5.62 24.84 -8.82
N GLY A 138 6.65 25.52 -9.34
CA GLY A 138 7.45 26.52 -8.59
C GLY A 138 8.82 26.07 -8.06
N ARG A 139 9.40 26.78 -7.08
CA ARG A 139 10.69 26.40 -6.44
C ARG A 139 10.52 25.83 -5.03
N HIS A 140 9.39 26.10 -4.38
CA HIS A 140 9.12 25.69 -3.00
C HIS A 140 8.75 24.21 -2.88
N HIS A 141 8.29 23.59 -3.96
CA HIS A 141 7.94 22.16 -3.96
C HIS A 141 9.16 21.24 -4.11
N THR A 142 10.34 21.78 -4.42
CA THR A 142 11.61 21.04 -4.48
C THR A 142 12.40 21.15 -3.19
N VAL A 143 11.89 21.86 -2.17
CA VAL A 143 12.57 21.96 -0.87
C VAL A 143 12.61 20.57 -0.24
N PRO A 144 13.80 19.96 -0.07
CA PRO A 144 13.90 18.68 0.62
C PRO A 144 13.51 18.85 2.09
N TRP A 145 12.81 17.86 2.64
CA TRP A 145 12.36 17.87 4.03
C TRP A 145 13.31 17.14 4.98
N GLY A 146 14.29 16.39 4.45
CA GLY A 146 15.20 15.61 5.27
C GLY A 146 15.85 14.46 4.51
N ILE A 147 16.27 13.42 5.24
CA ILE A 147 16.94 12.23 4.72
C ILE A 147 16.36 10.94 5.30
N GLU A 148 16.28 9.89 4.48
CA GLU A 148 15.91 8.54 4.93
C GLU A 148 17.13 7.61 4.85
N ALA A 149 17.63 7.11 5.98
CA ALA A 149 18.74 6.16 6.01
C ALA A 149 18.43 4.87 5.21
N PRO A 150 19.36 4.37 4.37
CA PRO A 150 19.15 3.14 3.62
C PRO A 150 18.88 1.94 4.53
N CYS A 151 18.06 0.98 4.08
CA CYS A 151 17.69 -0.20 4.88
C CYS A 151 18.88 -1.03 5.43
N LYS A 152 20.06 -0.95 4.80
CA LYS A 152 21.28 -1.66 5.24
C LYS A 152 22.12 -0.90 6.27
N LEU A 153 21.86 0.39 6.48
CA LEU A 153 22.68 1.33 7.27
C LEU A 153 21.86 1.96 8.41
N ALA A 154 20.93 1.22 9.02
CA ALA A 154 20.04 1.77 10.04
C ALA A 154 20.86 2.46 11.16
N LYS A 155 20.69 3.79 11.29
CA LYS A 155 21.39 4.70 12.22
C LYS A 155 22.90 4.83 12.02
N ASP A 156 23.34 4.99 10.78
CA ASP A 156 24.65 5.64 10.55
C ASP A 156 24.52 7.15 10.79
N ASP A 157 24.85 7.58 12.02
CA ASP A 157 24.79 8.98 12.44
C ASP A 157 25.69 9.88 11.59
N VAL A 158 26.79 9.34 11.05
CA VAL A 158 27.69 10.08 10.15
C VAL A 158 26.99 10.31 8.83
N TYR A 159 26.40 9.27 8.25
CA TYR A 159 25.62 9.35 7.02
C TYR A 159 24.48 10.38 7.15
N ILE A 160 23.70 10.33 8.23
CA ILE A 160 22.59 11.27 8.45
C ILE A 160 23.13 12.70 8.56
N ARG A 161 24.15 12.93 9.38
CA ARG A 161 24.72 14.26 9.61
C ARG A 161 25.26 14.89 8.33
N GLU A 162 26.07 14.15 7.57
CA GLU A 162 26.67 14.65 6.32
C GLU A 162 25.60 14.98 5.27
N ASN A 163 24.59 14.11 5.11
CA ASN A 163 23.54 14.34 4.12
C ASN A 163 22.54 15.41 4.56
N MET A 164 22.26 15.54 5.86
CA MET A 164 21.45 16.65 6.38
C MET A 164 22.12 17.99 6.15
N GLN A 165 23.45 18.09 6.20
CA GLN A 165 24.16 19.32 5.85
C GLN A 165 23.95 19.71 4.37
N ARG A 166 23.90 18.72 3.46
CA ARG A 166 23.60 18.96 2.04
C ARG A 166 22.15 19.41 1.84
N VAL A 167 21.21 18.78 2.55
CA VAL A 167 19.80 19.19 2.57
C VAL A 167 19.68 20.64 3.05
N GLN A 168 20.31 20.99 4.17
CA GLN A 168 20.30 22.36 4.72
C GLN A 168 20.83 23.38 3.72
N ASN A 169 21.95 23.09 3.04
CA ASN A 169 22.51 23.98 2.02
C ASN A 169 21.49 24.28 0.90
N VAL A 170 20.73 23.28 0.44
CA VAL A 170 19.66 23.48 -0.55
C VAL A 170 18.56 24.39 0.01
N VAL A 171 18.13 24.16 1.27
CA VAL A 171 17.10 24.98 1.92
C VAL A 171 17.54 26.44 2.04
N ASP A 172 18.76 26.69 2.51
CA ASP A 172 19.33 28.03 2.69
C ASP A 172 19.41 28.77 1.35
N LEU A 173 19.88 28.10 0.29
CA LEU A 173 19.93 28.66 -1.05
C LEU A 173 18.54 29.02 -1.59
N MET A 174 17.53 28.18 -1.33
CA MET A 174 16.14 28.42 -1.75
C MET A 174 15.46 29.56 -1.00
N GLN A 175 15.78 29.76 0.27
CA GLN A 175 15.19 30.81 1.10
C GLN A 175 15.81 32.20 0.88
N SER A 176 16.95 32.29 0.19
CA SER A 176 17.74 33.53 0.05
C SER A 176 17.16 34.66 -0.82
N GLY A 177 15.85 34.63 -1.15
CA GLY A 177 15.06 35.72 -1.75
C GLY A 177 15.42 36.11 -3.19
N ASP A 178 16.65 36.58 -3.41
CA ASP A 178 17.16 37.01 -4.70
C ASP A 178 18.07 35.94 -5.33
N LEU A 179 17.55 35.28 -6.36
CA LEU A 179 18.27 34.26 -7.14
C LEU A 179 18.92 34.92 -8.37
N THR A 180 20.11 35.48 -8.17
CA THR A 180 21.03 35.82 -9.27
C THR A 180 21.30 34.59 -10.14
N LYS A 181 21.75 34.78 -11.38
CA LYS A 181 22.06 33.67 -12.30
C LYS A 181 23.03 32.66 -11.66
N ASP A 182 24.04 33.16 -10.95
CA ASP A 182 25.03 32.31 -10.26
C ASP A 182 24.41 31.51 -9.12
N LYS A 183 23.48 32.09 -8.35
CA LYS A 183 22.77 31.35 -7.30
C LYS A 183 21.84 30.27 -7.87
N LYS A 184 21.22 30.50 -9.03
CA LYS A 184 20.43 29.46 -9.72
C LYS A 184 21.29 28.28 -10.11
N ILE A 185 22.48 28.53 -10.67
CA ILE A 185 23.44 27.48 -11.01
C ILE A 185 23.88 26.73 -9.76
N ARG A 186 24.24 27.44 -8.67
CA ARG A 186 24.62 26.82 -7.39
C ARG A 186 23.49 25.98 -6.79
N LEU A 187 22.25 26.46 -6.90
CA LEU A 187 21.08 25.73 -6.43
C LEU A 187 20.86 24.44 -7.26
N GLU A 188 20.95 24.53 -8.59
CA GLU A 188 20.85 23.35 -9.46
C GLU A 188 21.95 22.33 -9.18
N MET A 189 23.19 22.80 -8.95
CA MET A 189 24.30 21.94 -8.52
C MET A 189 24.00 21.27 -7.18
N ALA A 190 23.58 22.03 -6.17
CA ALA A 190 23.27 21.51 -4.84
C ALA A 190 22.10 20.51 -4.85
N ILE A 191 21.07 20.73 -5.67
CA ILE A 191 19.97 19.78 -5.87
C ILE A 191 20.47 18.47 -6.49
N ASN A 192 21.38 18.55 -7.47
CA ASN A 192 21.96 17.36 -8.11
C ASN A 192 22.89 16.57 -7.18
N GLU A 193 23.46 17.22 -6.16
CA GLU A 193 24.29 16.59 -5.12
C GLU A 193 23.48 15.93 -4.00
N LEU A 194 22.15 16.15 -3.95
CA LEU A 194 21.29 15.50 -2.97
C LEU A 194 21.31 13.99 -3.17
N PRO A 195 21.36 13.22 -2.08
CA PRO A 195 21.33 11.78 -2.16
C PRO A 195 19.95 11.27 -2.63
N VAL A 196 19.90 10.11 -3.27
CA VAL A 196 18.68 9.55 -3.91
C VAL A 196 17.52 9.33 -2.92
N ASN A 197 17.85 9.11 -1.66
CA ASN A 197 16.94 8.89 -0.53
C ASN A 197 16.60 10.18 0.25
N HIS A 198 16.90 11.38 -0.28
CA HIS A 198 16.39 12.61 0.32
C HIS A 198 14.86 12.57 0.36
N ILE A 199 14.32 13.14 1.43
CA ILE A 199 12.88 13.23 1.66
C ILE A 199 12.36 14.41 0.86
N MET A 200 11.38 14.13 0.01
CA MET A 200 10.72 15.17 -0.78
C MET A 200 9.74 15.96 0.09
N ALA A 201 9.38 17.15 -0.37
CA ALA A 201 8.16 17.80 0.11
C ALA A 201 6.95 16.85 -0.04
N PRO A 202 5.96 16.92 0.87
CA PRO A 202 4.79 16.07 0.82
C PRO A 202 4.10 16.14 -0.54
N PHE A 203 3.66 14.98 -0.99
CA PHE A 203 3.02 14.82 -2.28
C PHE A 203 1.79 13.94 -2.12
N MET A 204 0.84 14.11 -3.03
CA MET A 204 -0.35 13.28 -3.08
C MET A 204 -0.31 12.39 -4.32
N LEU A 205 -0.75 11.15 -4.16
CA LEU A 205 -0.96 10.24 -5.27
C LEU A 205 -2.33 9.60 -5.13
N GLU A 206 -3.04 9.51 -6.25
CA GLU A 206 -4.33 8.85 -6.35
C GLU A 206 -4.16 7.48 -7.00
N PHE A 207 -4.76 6.46 -6.40
CA PHE A 207 -4.74 5.09 -6.91
C PHE A 207 -6.15 4.57 -7.02
N SER A 208 -6.46 3.92 -8.14
CA SER A 208 -7.63 3.06 -8.27
C SER A 208 -7.54 1.92 -7.26
N GLU A 209 -8.66 1.58 -6.63
CA GLU A 209 -8.76 0.46 -5.70
C GLU A 209 -8.37 -0.88 -6.37
N GLU A 210 -8.74 -1.07 -7.64
CA GLU A 210 -8.30 -2.23 -8.44
C GLU A 210 -6.78 -2.26 -8.58
N THR A 211 -6.16 -1.12 -8.89
CA THR A 211 -4.70 -1.03 -9.10
C THR A 211 -3.93 -1.25 -7.80
N LEU A 212 -4.46 -0.77 -6.67
CA LEU A 212 -3.89 -1.04 -5.35
C LEU A 212 -3.73 -2.54 -5.11
N VAL A 213 -4.80 -3.30 -5.31
CA VAL A 213 -4.83 -4.74 -5.03
C VAL A 213 -4.06 -5.54 -6.08
N THR A 214 -4.33 -5.31 -7.36
CA THR A 214 -3.81 -6.14 -8.45
C THR A 214 -2.34 -5.88 -8.78
N LYS A 215 -1.83 -4.67 -8.48
CA LYS A 215 -0.46 -4.25 -8.84
C LYS A 215 0.34 -3.79 -7.63
N VAL A 216 -0.12 -2.78 -6.90
CA VAL A 216 0.69 -2.12 -5.87
C VAL A 216 1.01 -3.07 -4.71
N PHE A 217 -0.01 -3.58 -4.03
CA PHE A 217 0.16 -4.48 -2.89
C PHE A 217 0.80 -5.79 -3.33
N LYS A 218 0.40 -6.35 -4.46
CA LYS A 218 1.04 -7.55 -5.02
C LYS A 218 2.56 -7.39 -5.17
N GLN A 219 3.01 -6.39 -5.93
CA GLN A 219 4.42 -6.24 -6.28
C GLN A 219 5.29 -5.62 -5.16
N ARG A 220 4.67 -4.85 -4.26
CA ARG A 220 5.40 -4.01 -3.28
C ARG A 220 5.14 -4.38 -1.82
N LEU A 221 4.22 -5.30 -1.54
CA LEU A 221 3.91 -5.79 -0.18
C LEU A 221 3.88 -7.33 -0.08
N TRP A 222 3.21 -8.02 -1.00
CA TRP A 222 2.94 -9.46 -0.86
C TRP A 222 4.01 -10.36 -1.46
N GLU A 223 4.65 -9.95 -2.56
CA GLU A 223 5.75 -10.71 -3.14
C GLU A 223 6.95 -10.79 -2.20
N ARG A 224 7.60 -11.96 -2.09
CA ARG A 224 8.73 -12.19 -1.17
C ARG A 224 9.89 -11.20 -1.36
N ALA A 225 10.15 -10.76 -2.60
CA ALA A 225 11.19 -9.80 -2.91
C ALA A 225 10.86 -8.37 -2.44
N SER A 226 9.60 -8.08 -2.13
CA SER A 226 9.13 -6.74 -1.78
C SER A 226 9.65 -6.26 -0.42
N HIS A 227 9.88 -7.16 0.55
CA HIS A 227 10.34 -6.82 1.91
C HIS A 227 11.72 -6.14 1.93
N LYS A 228 12.50 -6.30 0.86
CA LYS A 228 13.82 -5.68 0.69
C LYS A 228 13.76 -4.32 -0.03
N ARG A 229 12.61 -3.92 -0.55
CA ARG A 229 12.43 -2.68 -1.31
C ARG A 229 12.22 -1.50 -0.37
N ALA A 230 12.73 -0.33 -0.77
CA ALA A 230 12.53 0.92 -0.01
C ALA A 230 11.05 1.30 0.16
N SER A 231 10.19 0.90 -0.77
CA SER A 231 8.76 1.18 -0.74
C SER A 231 7.96 0.33 0.25
N PHE A 232 8.54 -0.75 0.82
CA PHE A 232 7.79 -1.73 1.60
C PHE A 232 7.06 -1.11 2.79
N ASP A 233 7.76 -0.35 3.63
CA ASP A 233 7.17 0.28 4.81
C ASP A 233 6.04 1.25 4.43
N ILE A 234 6.19 1.98 3.32
CA ILE A 234 5.17 2.91 2.82
C ILE A 234 3.95 2.18 2.29
N VAL A 235 4.14 1.11 1.51
CA VAL A 235 3.02 0.34 0.95
C VAL A 235 2.30 -0.47 2.04
N ARG A 236 3.02 -0.95 3.07
CA ARG A 236 2.38 -1.52 4.26
C ARG A 236 1.47 -0.50 4.94
N ASN A 237 1.94 0.74 5.11
CA ASN A 237 1.11 1.78 5.69
C ASN A 237 -0.12 2.11 4.83
N MET A 238 0.01 2.13 3.49
CA MET A 238 -1.13 2.25 2.58
C MET A 238 -2.14 1.11 2.76
N TRP A 239 -1.66 -0.13 2.92
CA TRP A 239 -2.49 -1.30 3.18
C TRP A 239 -3.23 -1.19 4.51
N GLU A 240 -2.54 -0.78 5.58
CA GLU A 240 -3.15 -0.55 6.89
C GLU A 240 -4.23 0.56 6.82
N CYS A 241 -4.02 1.62 6.03
CA CYS A 241 -5.06 2.62 5.79
C CYS A 241 -6.27 1.98 5.10
N CYS A 242 -6.06 1.17 4.07
CA CYS A 242 -7.13 0.50 3.34
C CYS A 242 -7.95 -0.42 4.26
N LEU A 243 -7.29 -1.20 5.12
CA LEU A 243 -7.96 -2.07 6.09
C LEU A 243 -8.83 -1.31 7.09
N GLU A 244 -8.43 -0.11 7.52
CA GLU A 244 -9.24 0.68 8.45
C GLU A 244 -10.34 1.48 7.74
N LEU A 245 -10.18 1.79 6.45
CA LEU A 245 -11.26 2.32 5.62
C LEU A 245 -12.36 1.29 5.37
N ASP A 246 -12.00 0.05 4.99
CA ASP A 246 -12.96 -1.04 4.76
C ASP A 246 -12.29 -2.42 4.92
N ALA A 247 -12.25 -2.92 6.15
CA ALA A 247 -11.62 -4.20 6.46
C ALA A 247 -12.22 -5.35 5.66
N ALA A 248 -13.55 -5.40 5.54
CA ALA A 248 -14.25 -6.47 4.83
C ALA A 248 -13.82 -6.52 3.36
N LYS A 249 -13.85 -5.37 2.66
CA LYS A 249 -13.45 -5.30 1.26
C LYS A 249 -12.01 -5.72 1.05
N TYR A 250 -11.09 -5.14 1.82
CA TYR A 250 -9.67 -5.39 1.59
C TYR A 250 -9.23 -6.77 2.06
N GLN A 251 -9.80 -7.32 3.14
CA GLN A 251 -9.52 -8.71 3.53
C GLN A 251 -10.03 -9.70 2.48
N THR A 252 -11.26 -9.53 1.97
CA THR A 252 -11.74 -10.36 0.86
C THR A 252 -10.79 -10.24 -0.34
N LEU A 253 -10.43 -9.03 -0.76
CA LEU A 253 -9.50 -8.84 -1.87
C LEU A 253 -8.10 -9.45 -1.60
N TYR A 254 -7.63 -9.43 -0.36
CA TYR A 254 -6.42 -10.13 0.06
C TYR A 254 -6.56 -11.64 -0.10
N ASP A 255 -7.68 -12.24 0.28
CA ASP A 255 -7.89 -13.68 0.14
C ASP A 255 -7.80 -14.15 -1.32
N TYR A 256 -8.21 -13.29 -2.26
CA TYR A 256 -8.19 -13.58 -3.70
C TYR A 256 -6.99 -13.03 -4.49
N HIS A 257 -6.14 -12.18 -3.89
CA HIS A 257 -4.95 -11.64 -4.57
C HIS A 257 -3.65 -11.74 -3.79
N GLY A 258 -3.73 -12.13 -2.53
CA GLY A 258 -2.63 -12.21 -1.60
C GLY A 258 -1.57 -13.24 -2.01
N PRO A 259 -0.48 -13.32 -1.24
CA PRO A 259 0.67 -14.16 -1.56
C PRO A 259 0.31 -15.64 -1.68
N GLN A 260 -0.72 -16.10 -0.97
CA GLN A 260 -1.22 -17.47 -1.02
C GLN A 260 -1.57 -17.93 -2.43
N ASN A 261 -2.04 -17.07 -3.33
CA ASN A 261 -2.37 -17.48 -4.70
C ASN A 261 -1.13 -17.70 -5.56
N THR A 262 -0.08 -16.90 -5.38
CA THR A 262 1.21 -17.16 -6.05
C THR A 262 1.87 -18.41 -5.47
N ILE A 263 1.85 -18.56 -4.14
CA ILE A 263 2.37 -19.75 -3.46
C ILE A 263 1.61 -21.00 -3.93
N TRP A 264 0.28 -20.95 -4.03
CA TRP A 264 -0.54 -22.05 -4.51
C TRP A 264 -0.23 -22.39 -5.96
N THR A 265 -0.09 -21.39 -6.83
CA THR A 265 0.26 -21.60 -8.24
C THR A 265 1.63 -22.24 -8.39
N ASP A 266 2.63 -21.75 -7.63
CA ASP A 266 3.97 -22.31 -7.61
C ASP A 266 3.98 -23.73 -7.03
N LEU A 267 3.24 -23.97 -5.94
CA LEU A 267 3.09 -25.28 -5.30
C LEU A 267 2.46 -26.28 -6.28
N MET A 268 1.33 -25.94 -6.91
CA MET A 268 0.65 -26.81 -7.87
C MET A 268 1.55 -27.13 -9.07
N ARG A 269 2.33 -26.15 -9.55
CA ARG A 269 3.33 -26.38 -10.61
C ARG A 269 4.44 -27.32 -10.13
N THR A 270 4.95 -27.14 -8.92
CA THR A 270 5.98 -28.01 -8.33
C THR A 270 5.46 -29.43 -8.12
N LEU A 271 4.31 -29.60 -7.49
CA LEU A 271 3.67 -30.91 -7.28
C LEU A 271 3.45 -31.65 -8.61
N ARG A 272 3.02 -30.94 -9.66
CA ARG A 272 2.86 -31.51 -11.01
C ARG A 272 4.20 -31.88 -11.64
N ASN A 273 5.22 -31.04 -11.52
CA ASN A 273 6.52 -31.28 -12.18
C ASN A 273 7.34 -32.36 -11.46
N GLU A 274 7.34 -32.36 -10.13
CA GLU A 274 8.06 -33.32 -9.29
C GLU A 274 7.29 -34.63 -9.10
N GLN A 275 6.02 -34.69 -9.54
CA GLN A 275 5.16 -35.86 -9.39
C GLN A 275 5.09 -36.34 -7.92
N THR A 276 5.08 -35.38 -6.99
CA THR A 276 5.18 -35.64 -5.54
C THR A 276 4.02 -36.50 -5.06
N THR A 277 4.34 -37.61 -4.40
CA THR A 277 3.34 -38.51 -3.80
C THR A 277 2.96 -38.06 -2.40
N LEU A 278 1.84 -38.58 -1.88
CA LEU A 278 1.43 -38.32 -0.50
C LEU A 278 2.50 -38.81 0.50
N TYR A 279 3.15 -39.95 0.19
CA TYR A 279 4.29 -40.45 0.96
C TYR A 279 5.43 -39.43 1.04
N ASP A 280 5.83 -38.84 -0.08
CA ASP A 280 6.94 -37.88 -0.14
C ASP A 280 6.65 -36.63 0.71
N LEU A 281 5.39 -36.17 0.77
CA LEU A 281 5.01 -35.05 1.62
C LEU A 281 5.08 -35.40 3.11
N LEU A 282 4.61 -36.58 3.50
CA LEU A 282 4.63 -37.03 4.89
C LEU A 282 6.07 -37.18 5.41
N VAL A 283 6.95 -37.77 4.59
CA VAL A 283 8.38 -37.88 4.89
C VAL A 283 9.05 -36.50 4.98
N LYS A 284 8.74 -35.58 4.05
CA LYS A 284 9.29 -34.21 4.07
C LYS A 284 8.84 -33.37 5.28
N GLN A 285 7.77 -33.75 5.97
CA GLN A 285 7.23 -33.03 7.15
C GLN A 285 7.51 -33.77 8.47
N ASP A 286 8.35 -34.82 8.46
CA ASP A 286 8.65 -35.66 9.61
C ASP A 286 7.38 -36.25 10.28
N ILE A 287 6.33 -36.48 9.49
CA ILE A 287 5.08 -37.10 9.96
C ILE A 287 5.23 -38.62 9.80
N PRO A 288 5.20 -39.41 10.89
CA PRO A 288 5.38 -40.85 10.80
C PRO A 288 4.28 -41.49 9.97
N SER A 289 4.67 -42.14 8.88
CA SER A 289 3.76 -42.79 7.93
C SER A 289 3.41 -44.24 8.30
N THR A 290 3.69 -44.69 9.52
CA THR A 290 3.46 -46.08 9.94
C THR A 290 2.01 -46.32 10.35
N VAL A 291 1.38 -47.20 9.59
CA VAL A 291 0.03 -47.72 9.75
C VAL A 291 0.05 -48.86 10.77
N GLU A 292 -0.22 -48.60 12.04
CA GLU A 292 -0.61 -49.64 13.01
C GLU A 292 -1.72 -49.14 13.95
N ASN A 293 -2.83 -49.90 14.02
CA ASN A 293 -3.95 -49.80 14.96
C ASN A 293 -4.92 -48.60 14.85
N GLY A 294 -5.63 -48.46 13.72
CA GLY A 294 -6.82 -47.59 13.61
C GLY A 294 -6.86 -46.70 12.38
N THR A 295 -6.27 -47.18 11.28
CA THR A 295 -5.65 -46.36 10.27
C THR A 295 -6.58 -45.82 9.19
N ILE A 296 -6.36 -44.57 8.77
CA ILE A 296 -6.77 -44.09 7.46
C ILE A 296 -5.99 -44.89 6.41
N SER A 297 -6.66 -45.79 5.68
CA SER A 297 -6.09 -46.53 4.55
C SER A 297 -6.10 -45.63 3.30
N ALA A 298 -5.22 -44.63 3.26
CA ALA A 298 -5.00 -43.85 2.05
C ALA A 298 -3.86 -44.48 1.24
N ASP A 299 -4.06 -44.64 -0.06
CA ASP A 299 -2.98 -45.05 -0.97
C ASP A 299 -1.94 -43.91 -1.06
N CYS A 300 -0.84 -44.06 -0.33
CA CYS A 300 0.22 -43.06 -0.27
C CYS A 300 1.03 -42.95 -1.57
N SER A 301 0.81 -43.84 -2.55
CA SER A 301 1.41 -43.76 -3.89
C SER A 301 0.71 -42.76 -4.81
N LEU A 302 -0.49 -42.30 -4.43
CA LEU A 302 -1.22 -41.29 -5.19
C LEU A 302 -0.45 -39.97 -5.23
N LYS A 303 -0.39 -39.40 -6.44
CA LYS A 303 0.21 -38.09 -6.66
C LYS A 303 -0.71 -37.02 -6.09
N VAL A 304 -0.14 -36.16 -5.27
CA VAL A 304 -0.88 -35.15 -4.53
C VAL A 304 -1.57 -34.16 -5.48
N TYR A 305 -0.91 -33.81 -6.58
CA TYR A 305 -1.51 -32.95 -7.61
C TYR A 305 -2.80 -33.53 -8.18
N GLU A 306 -2.79 -34.80 -8.57
CA GLU A 306 -3.97 -35.47 -9.15
C GLU A 306 -5.10 -35.57 -8.12
N LEU A 307 -4.77 -35.90 -6.87
CA LEU A 307 -5.73 -35.98 -5.77
C LEU A 307 -6.40 -34.61 -5.49
N LEU A 308 -5.63 -33.52 -5.50
CA LEU A 308 -6.15 -32.17 -5.33
C LEU A 308 -7.03 -31.73 -6.50
N MET A 309 -6.65 -32.09 -7.74
CA MET A 309 -7.46 -31.78 -8.93
C MET A 309 -8.79 -32.55 -8.91
N MET A 310 -8.78 -33.84 -8.57
CA MET A 310 -10.00 -34.66 -8.43
C MET A 310 -10.95 -34.11 -7.36
N TYR A 311 -10.41 -33.63 -6.24
CA TYR A 311 -11.21 -32.98 -5.19
C TYR A 311 -11.80 -31.66 -5.68
N ALA A 312 -11.00 -30.84 -6.37
CA ALA A 312 -11.46 -29.57 -6.92
C ALA A 312 -12.58 -29.77 -7.95
N GLU A 313 -12.44 -30.73 -8.86
CA GLU A 313 -13.47 -31.08 -9.85
C GLU A 313 -14.79 -31.48 -9.18
N LYS A 314 -14.74 -32.40 -8.20
CA LYS A 314 -15.93 -32.80 -7.42
C LYS A 314 -16.56 -31.68 -6.61
N SER A 315 -15.77 -30.71 -6.16
CA SER A 315 -16.26 -29.57 -5.38
C SER A 315 -16.92 -28.52 -6.27
N VAL A 316 -16.54 -28.43 -7.55
CA VAL A 316 -17.17 -27.55 -8.55
C VAL A 316 -18.46 -28.17 -9.08
N ASP A 317 -18.51 -29.48 -9.27
CA ASP A 317 -19.71 -30.21 -9.72
C ASP A 317 -20.81 -30.32 -8.63
N GLY A 318 -20.51 -29.95 -7.39
CA GLY A 318 -21.44 -29.93 -6.25
C GLY A 318 -22.14 -28.59 -5.99
N ILE A 319 -21.98 -27.60 -6.89
CA ILE A 319 -22.63 -26.28 -6.88
C ILE A 319 -23.63 -26.22 -8.03
#